data_AF-A0A529X721-F1
#
_entry.id   AF-A0A529X721-F1
#
_cell.length_a   1.000
_cell.length_b   1.000
_cell.length_c   1.000
_cell.angle_alpha   90.00
_cell.angle_beta   90.00
_cell.angle_gamma   90.00
#
_symmetry.space_group_name_H-M   'P 1'
#
loop_
_entity.id
_entity.type
_entity.pdbx_description
1 polymer ?
#
loop_
_entity_poly.entity_id
_entity_poly.type
_entity_poly.pdbx_seq_one_letter_code
_entity_poly.pdbx_strand_id
1 'polypeptide(L)'
;VVRLGPSYVKLGQFLATRPDVVGNDMALDLALLQDKMHTFPKAEAVHAIEASLGRRIDDLYLGFGEPVAAASIAQVHRAEVMREGTASRVAVKVIRPGVRHRFFQDLESYF
;
A
#
# COMPACT_ATOMS: atom_id res chain seq x y z
N VAL A 1 2.92 -2.29 25.30
CA VAL A 1 3.66 -3.34 24.56
C VAL A 1 4.27 -2.68 23.33
N VAL A 2 5.60 -2.72 23.21
CA VAL A 2 6.42 -1.95 22.25
C VAL A 2 5.95 -2.20 20.81
N ARG A 3 5.38 -1.20 20.12
CA ARG A 3 5.18 -1.35 18.66
C ARG A 3 6.54 -1.20 17.98
N LEU A 4 7.01 -2.31 17.45
CA LEU A 4 8.28 -2.37 16.76
C LEU A 4 8.14 -1.67 15.39
N GLY A 5 9.04 -0.73 15.09
CA GLY A 5 9.02 0.06 13.87
C GLY A 5 9.34 -0.73 12.58
N PRO A 6 9.34 -0.07 11.41
CA PRO A 6 9.47 -0.71 10.09
C PRO A 6 10.74 -1.57 9.90
N SER A 7 11.79 -1.36 10.70
CA SER A 7 12.99 -2.20 10.68
C SER A 7 12.75 -3.63 11.16
N TYR A 8 11.86 -3.83 12.14
CA TYR A 8 11.52 -5.17 12.64
C TYR A 8 10.60 -5.93 11.67
N VAL A 9 9.75 -5.21 10.93
CA VAL A 9 8.98 -5.78 9.82
C VAL A 9 9.92 -6.33 8.75
N LYS A 10 10.95 -5.58 8.38
CA LYS A 10 11.98 -6.04 7.43
C LYS A 10 12.80 -7.21 7.95
N LEU A 11 13.12 -7.23 9.25
CA LEU A 11 13.80 -8.37 9.87
C LEU A 11 12.93 -9.64 9.82
N GLY A 12 11.64 -9.53 10.17
CA GLY A 12 10.69 -10.65 10.05
C GLY A 12 10.54 -11.13 8.61
N GLN A 13 10.46 -10.20 7.65
CA GLN A 13 10.46 -10.52 6.21
C GLN A 13 11.72 -11.26 5.77
N PHE A 14 12.90 -10.87 6.25
CA PHE A 14 14.17 -11.54 5.93
C PHE A 14 14.25 -12.94 6.56
N LEU A 15 13.83 -13.09 7.82
CA LEU A 15 13.83 -14.38 8.49
C LEU A 15 12.84 -15.38 7.87
N ALA A 16 11.70 -14.88 7.37
CA ALA A 16 10.72 -15.69 6.62
C ALA A 16 11.30 -16.33 5.35
N THR A 17 12.39 -15.78 4.79
CA THR A 17 13.05 -16.38 3.61
C THR A 17 14.23 -17.27 3.98
N ARG A 18 14.48 -17.52 5.27
CA ARG A 18 15.64 -18.27 5.78
C ARG A 18 15.21 -19.46 6.66
N PRO A 19 14.57 -20.49 6.07
CA PRO A 19 14.21 -21.72 6.80
C PRO A 19 15.43 -22.45 7.37
N ASP A 20 16.62 -22.21 6.82
CA ASP A 20 17.91 -22.68 7.34
C ASP A 20 18.33 -22.00 8.65
N VAL A 21 17.75 -20.85 9.00
CA VAL A 21 18.08 -20.08 10.22
C VAL A 21 17.01 -20.25 11.30
N VAL A 22 15.74 -20.21 10.93
CA VAL A 22 14.62 -20.24 11.89
C VAL A 22 13.85 -21.56 11.90
N GLY A 23 14.19 -22.51 11.02
CA GLY A 23 13.43 -23.73 10.81
C GLY A 23 12.26 -23.54 9.83
N ASN A 24 11.84 -24.62 9.19
CA ASN A 24 10.86 -24.58 8.11
C ASN A 24 9.49 -24.07 8.58
N ASP A 25 9.03 -24.54 9.75
CA ASP A 25 7.70 -24.21 10.28
C ASP A 25 7.61 -22.73 10.68
N MET A 26 8.63 -22.21 11.40
CA MET A 26 8.67 -20.77 11.75
C MET A 26 8.87 -19.87 10.53
N ALA A 27 9.64 -20.30 9.52
CA ALA A 27 9.79 -19.53 8.29
C ALA A 27 8.46 -19.41 7.54
N LEU A 28 7.66 -20.48 7.51
CA LEU A 28 6.30 -20.47 6.95
C LEU A 28 5.37 -19.54 7.74
N ASP A 29 5.38 -19.62 9.07
CA ASP A 29 4.56 -18.73 9.91
C ASP A 29 4.96 -17.26 9.76
N LEU A 30 6.25 -16.96 9.69
CA LEU A 30 6.77 -15.61 9.42
C LEU A 30 6.45 -15.14 7.99
N ALA A 31 6.40 -16.06 7.02
CA ALA A 31 5.99 -15.77 5.65
C ALA A 31 4.51 -15.37 5.58
N LEU A 32 3.65 -15.97 6.42
CA LEU A 32 2.24 -15.59 6.55
C LEU A 32 2.07 -14.20 7.19
N LEU A 33 3.02 -13.80 8.06
CA LEU A 33 3.10 -12.46 8.63
C LEU A 33 3.68 -11.42 7.66
N GLN A 34 4.23 -11.82 6.51
CA GLN A 34 4.63 -10.86 5.49
C GLN A 34 3.38 -10.16 4.95
N ASP A 35 3.41 -8.83 5.02
CA ASP A 35 2.31 -7.89 4.74
C ASP A 35 1.83 -7.94 3.27
N LYS A 36 1.17 -9.02 2.86
CA LYS A 36 0.33 -9.06 1.64
C LYS A 36 -1.03 -8.47 2.00
N MET A 37 -1.05 -7.17 2.23
CA MET A 37 -2.29 -6.47 2.55
C MET A 37 -3.30 -6.62 1.42
N HIS A 38 -4.54 -6.92 1.77
CA HIS A 38 -5.63 -6.90 0.81
C HIS A 38 -5.76 -5.50 0.20
N THR A 39 -6.02 -5.45 -1.09
CA THR A 39 -6.42 -4.20 -1.74
C THR A 39 -7.76 -3.74 -1.18
N PHE A 40 -8.00 -2.43 -1.24
CA PHE A 40 -9.31 -1.84 -1.03
C PHE A 40 -10.00 -1.57 -2.38
N PRO A 41 -11.34 -1.46 -2.41
CA PRO A 41 -12.09 -1.25 -3.64
C PRO A 41 -11.58 -0.07 -4.48
N LYS A 42 -11.51 -0.26 -5.80
CA LYS A 42 -11.14 0.80 -6.74
C LYS A 42 -12.00 2.06 -6.59
N ALA A 43 -13.28 1.91 -6.26
CA ALA A 43 -14.19 3.03 -6.04
C ALA A 43 -13.72 3.94 -4.88
N GLU A 44 -13.23 3.36 -3.78
CA GLU A 44 -12.66 4.13 -2.67
C GLU A 44 -11.37 4.84 -3.08
N ALA A 45 -10.54 4.20 -3.93
CA ALA A 45 -9.34 4.82 -4.48
C ALA A 45 -9.68 6.03 -5.36
N VAL A 46 -10.66 5.88 -6.24
CA VAL A 46 -11.19 6.96 -7.08
C VAL A 46 -11.68 8.11 -6.21
N HIS A 47 -12.53 7.82 -5.23
CA HIS A 47 -13.05 8.85 -4.32
C HIS A 47 -11.94 9.60 -3.58
N ALA A 48 -10.93 8.89 -3.08
CA ALA A 48 -9.79 9.50 -2.39
C ALA A 48 -8.95 10.40 -3.32
N ILE A 49 -8.72 9.99 -4.56
CA ILE A 49 -8.00 10.79 -5.56
C ILE A 49 -8.81 12.05 -5.89
N GLU A 50 -10.09 11.90 -6.22
CA GLU A 50 -10.96 13.03 -6.59
C GLU A 50 -11.09 14.04 -5.44
N ALA A 51 -11.28 13.55 -4.21
CA ALA A 51 -11.34 14.40 -3.02
C ALA A 51 -10.01 15.15 -2.77
N SER A 52 -8.87 14.51 -3.04
CA SER A 52 -7.55 15.12 -2.81
C SER A 52 -7.14 16.10 -3.91
N LEU A 53 -7.58 15.91 -5.15
CA LEU A 53 -7.15 16.70 -6.31
C LEU A 53 -8.24 17.63 -6.85
N GLY A 54 -9.48 17.52 -6.38
CA GLY A 54 -10.60 18.36 -6.79
C GLY A 54 -11.03 18.19 -8.26
N ARG A 55 -10.67 17.07 -8.89
CA ARG A 55 -10.91 16.78 -10.31
C ARG A 55 -11.42 15.37 -10.48
N ARG A 56 -12.22 15.11 -11.52
CA ARG A 56 -12.74 13.78 -11.82
C ARG A 56 -11.62 12.86 -12.29
N ILE A 57 -11.73 11.57 -12.00
CA ILE A 57 -10.72 10.58 -12.39
C ILE A 57 -10.47 10.57 -13.91
N ASP A 58 -11.53 10.77 -14.69
CA ASP A 58 -11.49 10.80 -16.15
C ASP A 58 -10.79 12.06 -16.71
N ASP A 59 -10.70 13.14 -15.92
CA ASP A 59 -9.93 14.34 -16.30
C ASP A 59 -8.43 14.18 -16.00
N LEU A 60 -8.08 13.25 -15.11
CA LEU A 60 -6.73 13.04 -14.59
C LEU A 60 -6.00 11.94 -15.36
N TYR A 61 -6.71 10.92 -15.82
CA TYR A 61 -6.14 9.73 -16.44
C TYR A 61 -6.92 9.33 -17.69
N LEU A 62 -6.20 8.90 -18.74
CA LEU A 62 -6.79 8.26 -19.93
C LEU A 62 -7.42 6.90 -19.58
N GLY A 63 -6.91 6.26 -18.54
CA GLY A 63 -7.47 5.05 -17.97
C GLY A 63 -6.91 4.81 -16.57
N PHE A 64 -7.79 4.41 -15.65
CA PHE A 64 -7.42 4.05 -14.28
C PHE A 64 -7.80 2.59 -14.02
N GLY A 65 -6.81 1.72 -13.83
CA GLY A 65 -6.96 0.27 -13.74
C GLY A 65 -7.21 -0.25 -12.33
N GLU A 66 -7.33 -1.57 -12.23
CA GLU A 66 -7.40 -2.29 -10.96
C GLU A 66 -6.09 -2.15 -10.15
N PRO A 67 -6.14 -2.29 -8.81
CA PRO A 67 -4.94 -2.26 -8.00
C PRO A 67 -4.04 -3.45 -8.34
N VAL A 68 -2.73 -3.18 -8.45
CA VAL A 68 -1.71 -4.16 -8.83
C VAL A 68 -0.85 -4.59 -7.63
N ALA A 69 -0.84 -3.79 -6.56
CA ALA A 69 -0.13 -4.08 -5.33
C ALA A 69 -0.75 -3.30 -4.15
N ALA A 70 -0.61 -3.82 -2.94
CA ALA A 70 -1.01 -3.14 -1.72
C ALA A 70 0.04 -3.36 -0.62
N ALA A 71 0.14 -2.38 0.27
CA ALA A 71 0.97 -2.39 1.47
C ALA A 71 0.18 -1.80 2.65
N SER A 72 0.76 -1.80 3.84
CA SER A 72 0.17 -1.23 5.06
C SER A 72 -0.50 0.14 4.88
N ILE A 73 0.18 1.08 4.21
CA ILE A 73 -0.25 2.50 4.15
C ILE A 73 -1.00 2.86 2.86
N ALA A 74 -0.74 2.15 1.76
CA ALA A 74 -1.22 2.54 0.44
C ALA A 74 -1.36 1.34 -0.49
N GLN A 75 -2.09 1.52 -1.58
CA GLN A 75 -2.10 0.59 -2.70
C GLN A 75 -1.70 1.30 -4.00
N VAL A 76 -1.30 0.52 -5.00
CA VAL A 76 -0.83 1.02 -6.29
C VAL A 76 -1.76 0.56 -7.39
N HIS A 77 -2.15 1.48 -8.26
CA HIS A 77 -2.91 1.23 -9.46
C HIS A 77 -2.05 1.46 -10.70
N ARG A 78 -2.31 0.68 -11.75
CA ARG A 78 -1.83 1.03 -13.09
C ARG A 78 -2.78 2.06 -13.69
N ALA A 79 -2.23 3.13 -14.27
CA ALA A 79 -3.00 4.12 -15.00
C ALA A 79 -2.25 4.60 -16.25
N GLU A 80 -2.93 5.36 -17.09
CA GLU A 80 -2.38 5.96 -18.31
C GLU A 80 -2.69 7.45 -18.34
N VAL A 81 -1.72 8.26 -18.78
CA VAL A 81 -1.84 9.73 -18.87
C VAL A 81 -1.35 10.21 -20.22
N MET A 82 -1.85 11.36 -20.67
CA MET A 82 -1.32 12.03 -21.85
C MET A 82 -0.07 12.84 -21.47
N ARG A 83 1.06 12.61 -22.15
CA ARG A 83 2.27 13.42 -22.05
C ARG A 83 2.75 13.77 -23.44
N GLU A 84 2.85 15.05 -23.74
CA GLU A 84 3.37 15.54 -25.04
C GLU A 84 2.65 14.89 -26.25
N GLY A 85 1.33 14.71 -26.14
CA GLY A 85 0.51 14.08 -27.19
C GLY A 85 0.62 12.56 -27.28
N THR A 86 1.37 11.91 -26.40
CA THR A 86 1.52 10.45 -26.36
C THR A 86 0.99 9.86 -25.05
N ALA A 87 0.29 8.72 -25.14
CA ALA A 87 -0.16 7.98 -23.97
C ALA A 87 1.03 7.31 -23.23
N SER A 88 1.14 7.53 -21.92
CA SER A 88 2.20 7.00 -21.08
C SER A 88 1.63 6.27 -19.87
N ARG A 89 2.19 5.09 -19.55
CA ARG A 89 1.80 4.29 -18.38
C ARG A 89 2.44 4.84 -17.12
N VAL A 90 1.65 4.95 -16.06
CA VAL A 90 2.08 5.42 -14.74
C VAL A 90 1.59 4.49 -13.64
N ALA A 91 2.30 4.50 -12.52
CA ALA A 91 1.86 3.88 -11.27
C ALA A 91 1.28 4.97 -10.35
N VAL A 92 0.04 4.79 -9.92
CA VAL A 92 -0.65 5.74 -9.03
C VAL A 92 -0.74 5.12 -7.66
N LYS A 93 -0.01 5.68 -6.69
CA LYS A 93 -0.05 5.24 -5.30
C LYS A 93 -1.12 6.00 -4.54
N VAL A 94 -2.10 5.28 -4.01
CA VAL A 94 -3.26 5.82 -3.29
C VAL A 94 -3.17 5.41 -1.82
N ILE A 95 -3.19 6.39 -0.92
CA ILE A 95 -3.17 6.15 0.52
C ILE A 95 -4.47 5.46 0.93
N ARG A 96 -4.39 4.44 1.79
CA ARG A 96 -5.56 3.71 2.27
C ARG A 96 -6.52 4.66 3.01
N PRO A 97 -7.83 4.56 2.80
CA PRO A 97 -8.80 5.32 3.58
C PRO A 97 -8.60 5.13 5.09
N GLY A 98 -8.73 6.21 5.86
CA GLY A 98 -8.55 6.19 7.31
C GLY A 98 -7.12 5.98 7.83
N VAL A 99 -6.10 5.82 6.97
CA VAL A 99 -4.70 5.67 7.43
C VAL A 99 -4.24 6.88 8.24
N ARG A 100 -4.59 8.10 7.82
CA ARG A 100 -4.17 9.32 8.51
C ARG A 100 -4.67 9.35 9.94
N HIS A 101 -5.96 9.05 10.14
CA HIS A 101 -6.56 9.04 11.47
C HIS A 101 -5.92 7.97 12.37
N ARG A 102 -5.71 6.75 11.86
CA ARG A 102 -5.00 5.70 12.59
C ARG A 102 -3.57 6.12 12.94
N PHE A 103 -2.86 6.76 12.02
CA PHE A 103 -1.51 7.24 12.26
C PHE A 103 -1.47 8.33 13.35
N PHE A 104 -2.46 9.23 13.39
CA PHE A 104 -2.59 10.22 14.46
C PHE A 104 -2.91 9.60 15.82
N GLN A 105 -3.88 8.67 15.88
CA GLN A 105 -4.18 7.93 17.11
C GLN A 105 -2.98 7.15 17.62
N ASP A 106 -2.21 6.56 16.70
CA ASP A 106 -0.99 5.85 17.03
C ASP A 106 0.02 6.80 17.68
N LEU A 107 0.27 7.96 17.08
CA LEU A 107 1.16 8.99 17.64
C LEU A 107 0.68 9.50 19.00
N GLU A 108 -0.61 9.81 19.17
CA GLU A 108 -1.17 10.23 20.45
C GLU A 108 -1.03 9.15 21.53
N SER A 109 -1.21 7.87 21.20
CA SER A 109 -1.03 6.78 22.16
C SER A 109 0.42 6.58 22.62
N TYR A 110 1.37 7.21 21.93
CA TYR A 110 2.80 7.14 22.21
C TYR A 110 3.33 8.30 23.05
N PHE A 111 2.60 9.42 23.11
CA PHE A 111 2.92 10.58 23.93
C PHE A 111 1.99 10.67 25.14
#